data_AF-A0A523SIM8-F1
#
_entry.id   AF-A0A523SIM8-F1
#
_cell.length_a   1.000
_cell.length_b   1.000
_cell.length_c   1.000
_cell.angle_alpha   90.00
_cell.angle_beta   90.00
_cell.angle_gamma   90.00
#
_symmetry.space_group_name_H-M   'P 1'
#
loop_
_entity.id
_entity.type
_entity.pdbx_description
1 polymer ?
#
loop_
_entity_poly.entity_id
_entity_poly.type
_entity_poly.pdbx_seq_one_letter_code
_entity_poly.pdbx_strand_id
1 'polypeptide(L)'
;RIQDREYAKESLILCDFTWPVTHTLSGDHVGDPSVESKILSAITGEEVDEEGLYLIGERVFNLQRAIHVREGHKGRESDQIPEAFFTTPLKGHAMNPKAQAPGKEGEITSRIGMVVDRAEFERMKDEYYQLRGWDVATGLQTRTKLEELGLQEIAQGLEQRGLVM
;
A
#
# COMPACT_ATOMS: atom_id res chain seq x y z
N ARG A 1 -0.05 -1.58 6.00
CA ARG A 1 -1.42 -1.66 6.56
C ARG A 1 -2.48 -0.95 5.71
N ILE A 2 -2.36 0.35 5.35
CA ILE A 2 -3.39 1.02 4.50
C ILE A 2 -3.62 0.27 3.18
N GLN A 3 -2.55 -0.05 2.44
CA GLN A 3 -2.67 -0.81 1.19
C GLN A 3 -3.29 -2.20 1.41
N ASP A 4 -2.93 -2.89 2.50
CA ASP A 4 -3.43 -4.24 2.78
C ASP A 4 -4.94 -4.20 2.99
N ARG A 5 -5.40 -3.25 3.80
CA ARG A 5 -6.83 -2.98 3.96
C ARG A 5 -7.52 -2.71 2.64
N GLU A 6 -6.93 -1.86 1.80
CA GLU A 6 -7.48 -1.51 0.50
C GLU A 6 -7.66 -2.73 -0.40
N TYR A 7 -6.64 -3.58 -0.52
CA TYR A 7 -6.74 -4.81 -1.32
C TYR A 7 -7.75 -5.82 -0.77
N ALA A 8 -7.89 -5.91 0.55
CA ALA A 8 -8.93 -6.72 1.16
C ALA A 8 -10.33 -6.15 0.85
N LYS A 9 -10.53 -4.84 1.01
CA LYS A 9 -11.77 -4.12 0.69
C LYS A 9 -12.16 -4.26 -0.78
N GLU A 10 -11.22 -4.13 -1.72
CA GLU A 10 -11.48 -4.35 -3.15
C GLU A 10 -11.96 -5.79 -3.42
N SER A 11 -11.43 -6.77 -2.69
CA SER A 11 -11.86 -8.16 -2.79
C SER A 11 -13.28 -8.39 -2.24
N LEU A 12 -13.75 -7.52 -1.34
CA LEU A 12 -15.13 -7.47 -0.85
C LEU A 12 -16.07 -6.67 -1.77
N ILE A 13 -15.53 -6.00 -2.79
CA ILE A 13 -16.29 -5.19 -3.76
C ILE A 13 -17.06 -4.05 -3.04
N LEU A 14 -16.42 -3.42 -2.07
CA LEU A 14 -16.97 -2.28 -1.35
C LEU A 14 -16.55 -0.96 -2.02
N CYS A 15 -17.45 0.03 -2.01
CA CYS A 15 -17.25 1.31 -2.72
C CYS A 15 -16.26 2.25 -2.02
N ASP A 16 -15.26 2.76 -2.76
CA ASP A 16 -14.24 3.74 -2.30
C ASP A 16 -14.80 5.04 -1.72
N PHE A 17 -16.00 5.45 -2.13
CA PHE A 17 -16.62 6.66 -1.59
C PHE A 17 -17.14 6.48 -0.17
N THR A 18 -17.40 5.24 0.24
CA THR A 18 -18.00 4.92 1.54
C THR A 18 -17.03 4.14 2.43
N TRP A 19 -16.13 3.36 1.83
CA TRP A 19 -15.24 2.44 2.51
C TRP A 19 -13.78 2.82 2.27
N PRO A 20 -12.93 2.73 3.30
CA PRO A 20 -13.28 2.35 4.66
C PRO A 20 -14.12 3.42 5.38
N VAL A 21 -14.98 2.99 6.30
CA VAL A 21 -15.76 3.92 7.15
C VAL A 21 -14.82 4.58 8.16
N THR A 22 -14.17 5.67 7.75
CA THR A 22 -13.21 6.42 8.59
C THR A 22 -13.87 7.57 9.35
N HIS A 23 -15.11 7.90 9.02
CA HIS A 23 -15.86 9.00 9.62
C HIS A 23 -17.35 8.70 9.62
N THR A 24 -18.01 8.97 10.75
CA THR A 24 -19.46 8.86 10.89
C THR A 24 -20.09 10.25 11.05
N LEU A 25 -21.25 10.48 10.45
CA LEU A 25 -21.94 11.79 10.54
C LEU A 25 -22.67 12.00 11.88
N SER A 26 -22.73 10.97 12.72
CA SER A 26 -23.39 10.96 14.03
C SER A 26 -22.40 10.62 15.13
N GLY A 27 -22.54 11.22 16.31
CA GLY A 27 -21.71 10.89 17.47
C GLY A 27 -20.40 11.68 17.50
N ASP A 28 -19.30 11.01 17.82
CA ASP A 28 -17.96 11.59 17.99
C ASP A 28 -17.18 11.76 16.68
N HIS A 29 -17.82 11.50 15.54
CA HIS A 29 -17.25 11.60 14.19
C HIS A 29 -16.10 10.60 13.91
N VAL A 30 -16.00 9.55 14.71
CA VAL A 30 -15.03 8.48 14.52
C VAL A 30 -15.66 7.35 13.71
N GLY A 31 -14.93 6.88 12.69
CA GLY A 31 -15.29 5.68 11.92
C GLY A 31 -14.93 4.39 12.67
N ASP A 32 -15.49 3.27 12.22
CA ASP A 32 -15.13 1.94 12.75
C ASP A 32 -14.35 1.15 11.68
N PRO A 33 -13.03 0.97 11.84
CA PRO A 33 -12.23 0.23 10.87
C PRO A 33 -12.54 -1.28 10.85
N SER A 34 -13.18 -1.81 11.89
CA SER A 34 -13.50 -3.24 12.01
C SER A 34 -14.76 -3.67 11.23
N VAL A 35 -15.51 -2.73 10.66
CA VAL A 35 -16.80 -3.07 10.03
C VAL A 35 -16.62 -4.01 8.83
N GLU A 36 -15.54 -3.88 8.08
CA GLU A 36 -15.27 -4.74 6.91
C GLU A 36 -15.08 -6.21 7.30
N SER A 37 -14.29 -6.48 8.35
CA SER A 37 -14.06 -7.84 8.83
C SER A 37 -15.33 -8.44 9.44
N LYS A 38 -16.11 -7.65 10.18
CA LYS A 38 -17.43 -8.06 10.70
C LYS A 38 -18.41 -8.43 9.59
N ILE A 39 -18.45 -7.65 8.49
CA ILE A 39 -19.30 -7.95 7.34
C ILE A 39 -18.85 -9.24 6.65
N LEU A 40 -17.55 -9.41 6.42
CA LEU A 40 -16.99 -10.62 5.84
C LEU A 40 -17.38 -11.86 6.68
N SER A 41 -17.21 -11.79 8.00
CA SER A 41 -17.56 -12.88 8.92
C SER A 41 -19.05 -13.20 8.88
N ALA A 42 -19.91 -12.17 8.94
CA ALA A 42 -21.35 -12.34 8.93
C ALA A 42 -21.87 -12.98 7.62
N ILE A 43 -21.24 -12.70 6.48
CA ILE A 43 -21.65 -13.21 5.17
C ILE A 43 -21.14 -14.63 4.93
N THR A 44 -19.87 -14.89 5.25
CA THR A 44 -19.20 -16.17 4.95
C THR A 44 -19.45 -17.23 6.02
N GLY A 45 -19.74 -16.82 7.25
CA GLY A 45 -19.79 -17.70 8.42
C GLY A 45 -18.40 -18.10 8.95
N GLU A 46 -17.32 -17.56 8.38
CA GLU A 46 -15.95 -17.75 8.88
C GLU A 46 -15.54 -16.55 9.72
N GLU A 47 -15.11 -16.78 10.96
CA GLU A 47 -14.67 -15.69 11.83
C GLU A 47 -13.35 -15.08 11.34
N VAL A 48 -13.40 -13.80 10.96
CA VAL A 48 -12.28 -12.97 10.54
C VAL A 48 -12.26 -11.69 11.37
N ASP A 49 -11.12 -11.41 12.02
CA ASP A 49 -10.87 -10.15 12.71
C ASP A 49 -10.12 -9.14 11.80
N GLU A 50 -9.78 -7.96 12.32
CA GLU A 50 -9.07 -6.93 11.53
C GLU A 50 -7.69 -7.40 11.06
N GLU A 51 -6.92 -8.10 11.90
CA GLU A 51 -5.60 -8.59 11.51
C GLU A 51 -5.70 -9.68 10.44
N GLY A 52 -6.69 -10.57 10.54
CA GLY A 52 -7.01 -11.55 9.51
C GLY A 52 -7.39 -10.89 8.18
N LEU A 53 -8.18 -9.80 8.23
CA LEU A 53 -8.51 -9.02 7.04
C LEU A 53 -7.26 -8.38 6.41
N TYR A 54 -6.37 -7.79 7.23
CA TYR A 54 -5.10 -7.25 6.74
C TYR A 54 -4.20 -8.34 6.15
N LEU A 55 -4.16 -9.53 6.73
CA LEU A 55 -3.39 -10.66 6.20
C LEU A 55 -3.91 -11.12 4.82
N ILE A 56 -5.24 -11.14 4.62
CA ILE A 56 -5.84 -11.39 3.30
C ILE A 56 -5.35 -10.34 2.29
N GLY A 57 -5.42 -9.07 2.67
CA GLY A 57 -4.95 -7.95 1.86
C GLY A 57 -3.47 -8.00 1.49
N GLU A 58 -2.61 -8.30 2.47
CA GLU A 58 -1.16 -8.44 2.27
C GLU A 58 -0.83 -9.59 1.32
N ARG A 59 -1.55 -10.72 1.43
CA ARG A 59 -1.43 -11.86 0.51
C ARG A 59 -1.83 -11.47 -0.91
N VAL A 60 -2.96 -10.79 -1.09
CA VAL A 60 -3.43 -10.32 -2.41
C VAL A 60 -2.43 -9.35 -3.03
N PHE A 61 -1.92 -8.38 -2.25
CA PHE A 61 -0.92 -7.43 -2.73
C PHE A 61 0.36 -8.13 -3.20
N ASN A 62 0.87 -9.07 -2.41
CA ASN A 62 2.07 -9.82 -2.75
C ASN A 62 1.85 -10.74 -3.97
N LEU A 63 0.66 -11.30 -4.14
CA LEU A 63 0.33 -12.07 -5.34
C LEU A 63 0.32 -11.19 -6.60
N GLN A 64 -0.25 -9.99 -6.53
CA GLN A 64 -0.21 -9.03 -7.65
C GLN A 64 1.22 -8.57 -7.95
N ARG A 65 2.03 -8.30 -6.92
CA ARG A 65 3.45 -7.98 -7.08
C ARG A 65 4.20 -9.12 -7.78
N ALA A 66 3.95 -10.37 -7.41
CA ALA A 66 4.55 -11.54 -8.05
C ALA A 66 4.18 -11.64 -9.53
N ILE A 67 2.92 -11.33 -9.90
CA ILE A 67 2.50 -11.24 -11.30
C ILE A 67 3.28 -10.14 -12.01
N HIS A 68 3.37 -8.93 -11.46
CA HIS A 68 4.13 -7.84 -12.09
C HIS A 68 5.60 -8.22 -12.31
N VAL A 69 6.26 -8.80 -11.31
CA VAL A 69 7.66 -9.23 -11.42
C VAL A 69 7.81 -10.30 -12.50
N ARG A 70 6.89 -11.27 -12.56
CA ARG A 70 6.86 -12.28 -13.62
C ARG A 70 6.71 -11.68 -15.02
N GLU A 71 5.94 -10.60 -15.16
CA GLU A 71 5.71 -9.88 -16.42
C GLU A 71 6.77 -8.82 -16.74
N GLY A 72 7.87 -8.76 -15.97
CA GLY A 72 9.04 -7.94 -16.28
C GLY A 72 9.21 -6.68 -15.42
N HIS A 73 8.46 -6.53 -14.34
CA HIS A 73 8.71 -5.49 -13.34
C HIS A 73 10.02 -5.78 -12.58
N LYS A 74 10.98 -4.86 -12.65
CA LYS A 74 12.35 -5.05 -12.16
C LYS A 74 12.58 -4.55 -10.73
N GLY A 75 11.59 -4.78 -9.86
CA GLY A 75 11.63 -4.29 -8.47
C GLY A 75 11.94 -2.79 -8.37
N ARG A 76 13.02 -2.45 -7.66
CA ARG A 76 13.47 -1.09 -7.34
C ARG A 76 13.69 -0.20 -8.58
N GLU A 77 14.16 -0.79 -9.68
CA GLU A 77 14.36 -0.05 -10.94
C GLU A 77 13.04 0.41 -11.54
N SER A 78 11.97 -0.39 -11.40
CA SER A 78 10.64 -0.08 -11.91
C SER A 78 9.79 0.76 -10.93
N ASP A 79 10.08 0.69 -9.63
CA ASP A 79 9.41 1.52 -8.60
C ASP A 79 9.91 2.98 -8.64
N GLN A 80 9.47 3.70 -9.67
CA GLN A 80 9.85 5.09 -9.97
C GLN A 80 8.62 5.96 -10.12
N ILE A 81 8.73 7.22 -9.70
CA ILE A 81 7.75 8.27 -9.97
C ILE A 81 8.21 9.09 -11.19
N PRO A 82 7.29 9.81 -11.87
CA PRO A 82 7.64 10.64 -13.00
C PRO A 82 8.75 11.65 -12.65
N GLU A 83 9.72 11.82 -13.55
CA GLU A 83 10.86 12.72 -13.37
C GLU A 83 10.45 14.16 -13.00
N ALA A 84 9.30 14.61 -13.51
CA ALA A 84 8.73 15.92 -13.18
C ALA A 84 8.48 16.11 -11.68
N PHE A 85 8.27 15.05 -10.90
CA PHE A 85 8.04 15.17 -9.45
C PHE A 85 9.32 15.58 -8.70
N PHE A 86 10.51 15.29 -9.27
CA PHE A 86 11.80 15.69 -8.72
C PHE A 86 12.30 17.04 -9.25
N THR A 87 11.81 17.48 -10.41
CA THR A 87 12.37 18.65 -11.12
C THR A 87 11.41 19.81 -11.30
N THR A 88 10.10 19.58 -11.22
CA THR A 88 9.08 20.60 -11.48
C THR A 88 8.39 20.99 -10.17
N PRO A 89 8.64 22.21 -9.65
CA PRO A 89 8.00 22.69 -8.45
C PRO A 89 6.47 22.69 -8.54
N LEU A 90 5.81 22.22 -7.49
CA LEU A 90 4.35 22.20 -7.42
C LEU A 90 3.77 23.62 -7.49
N LYS A 91 2.86 23.86 -8.44
CA LYS A 91 2.23 25.18 -8.64
C LYS A 91 0.85 25.31 -7.98
N GLY A 92 0.29 24.22 -7.49
CA GLY A 92 -1.05 24.14 -6.93
C GLY A 92 -1.89 23.05 -7.60
N HIS A 93 -3.10 22.82 -7.10
CA HIS A 93 -4.05 21.84 -7.62
C HIS A 93 -5.44 22.47 -7.74
N ALA A 94 -6.26 22.06 -8.71
CA ALA A 94 -7.58 22.66 -8.93
C ALA A 94 -8.49 22.61 -7.69
N MET A 95 -8.46 21.49 -6.97
CA MET A 95 -9.21 21.29 -5.72
C MET A 95 -8.44 21.73 -4.46
N ASN A 96 -7.15 22.05 -4.58
CA ASN A 96 -6.31 22.55 -3.48
C ASN A 96 -5.31 23.59 -4.01
N PRO A 97 -5.76 24.82 -4.35
CA PRO A 97 -4.95 25.80 -5.08
C PRO A 97 -3.69 26.22 -4.33
N LYS A 98 -3.74 26.21 -2.99
CA LYS A 98 -2.62 26.58 -2.12
C LYS A 98 -1.74 25.38 -1.73
N ALA A 99 -2.01 24.20 -2.28
CA ALA A 99 -1.35 22.94 -1.94
C ALA A 99 -1.19 22.77 -0.41
N GLN A 100 -2.28 23.02 0.33
CA GLN A 100 -2.28 22.93 1.78
C GLN A 100 -2.13 21.48 2.23
N ALA A 101 -1.29 21.26 3.22
CA ALA A 101 -1.06 19.95 3.83
C ALA A 101 -0.78 20.12 5.33
N PRO A 102 -1.14 19.13 6.18
CA PRO A 102 -0.74 19.14 7.57
C PRO A 102 0.79 19.07 7.68
N GLY A 103 1.35 19.95 8.51
CA GLY A 103 2.74 19.99 8.94
C GLY A 103 2.91 19.33 10.30
N LYS A 104 3.94 19.73 11.05
CA LYS A 104 4.16 19.19 12.39
C LYS A 104 3.05 19.67 13.31
N GLU A 105 2.57 18.78 14.18
CA GLU A 105 1.55 19.10 15.19
C GLU A 105 0.23 19.66 14.61
N GLY A 106 -0.07 19.37 13.34
CA GLY A 106 -1.32 19.78 12.68
C GLY A 106 -1.30 21.21 12.12
N GLU A 107 -0.17 21.91 12.14
CA GLU A 107 -0.04 23.22 11.50
C GLU A 107 -0.34 23.13 9.99
N ILE A 108 -1.03 24.10 9.41
CA ILE A 108 -1.31 24.08 7.97
C ILE A 108 -0.10 24.64 7.22
N THR A 109 0.58 23.78 6.46
CA THR A 109 1.70 24.15 5.58
C THR A 109 1.25 24.22 4.13
N SER A 110 2.06 24.86 3.28
CA SER A 110 1.88 24.84 1.82
C SER A 110 3.01 24.05 1.17
N ARG A 111 2.68 23.22 0.19
CA ARG A 111 3.64 22.47 -0.63
C ARG A 111 3.97 23.17 -1.95
N ILE A 112 3.49 24.40 -2.16
CA ILE A 112 3.82 25.20 -3.35
C ILE A 112 5.34 25.40 -3.42
N GLY A 113 5.89 25.23 -4.62
CA GLY A 113 7.32 25.37 -4.88
C GLY A 113 8.16 24.15 -4.47
N MET A 114 7.57 23.16 -3.80
CA MET A 114 8.30 21.94 -3.42
C MET A 114 8.42 20.96 -4.59
N VAL A 115 9.50 20.19 -4.57
CA VAL A 115 9.71 18.97 -5.36
C VAL A 115 9.96 17.80 -4.40
N VAL A 116 9.83 16.57 -4.89
CA VAL A 116 10.28 15.40 -4.15
C VAL A 116 11.81 15.39 -4.12
N ASP A 117 12.39 15.12 -2.96
CA ASP A 117 13.83 14.89 -2.85
C ASP A 117 14.16 13.44 -3.24
N ARG A 118 15.14 13.25 -4.12
CA ARG A 118 15.51 11.91 -4.62
C ARG A 118 16.09 11.02 -3.55
N ALA A 119 16.92 11.57 -2.67
CA ALA A 119 17.58 10.79 -1.63
C ALA A 119 16.56 10.37 -0.55
N GLU A 120 15.64 11.26 -0.19
CA GLU A 120 14.51 10.91 0.70
C GLU A 120 13.59 9.88 0.07
N PHE A 121 13.29 9.99 -1.24
CA PHE A 121 12.47 9.00 -1.94
C PHE A 121 13.11 7.60 -1.94
N GLU A 122 14.41 7.51 -2.19
CA GLU A 122 15.13 6.23 -2.15
C GLU A 122 15.24 5.69 -0.71
N ARG A 123 15.40 6.54 0.31
CA ARG A 123 15.30 6.12 1.73
C ARG A 123 13.92 5.58 2.08
N MET A 124 12.87 6.28 1.66
CA MET A 124 11.49 5.85 1.87
C MET A 124 11.23 4.49 1.21
N LYS A 125 11.81 4.22 0.02
CA LYS A 125 11.74 2.90 -0.62
C LYS A 125 12.41 1.81 0.22
N ASP A 126 13.58 2.10 0.82
CA ASP A 126 14.25 1.15 1.71
C ASP A 126 13.36 0.76 2.89
N GLU A 127 12.82 1.76 3.58
CA GLU A 127 11.89 1.57 4.70
C GLU A 127 10.65 0.79 4.26
N TYR A 128 10.09 1.13 3.10
CA TYR A 128 8.92 0.44 2.54
C TYR A 128 9.23 -1.04 2.27
N TYR A 129 10.35 -1.36 1.63
CA TYR A 129 10.72 -2.75 1.34
C TYR A 129 10.97 -3.55 2.63
N GLN A 130 11.64 -2.95 3.62
CA GLN A 130 11.82 -3.59 4.94
C GLN A 130 10.49 -3.91 5.60
N LEU A 131 9.57 -2.93 5.65
CA LEU A 131 8.22 -3.11 6.21
C LEU A 131 7.42 -4.17 5.46
N ARG A 132 7.67 -4.35 4.16
CA ARG A 132 7.06 -5.38 3.32
C ARG A 132 7.73 -6.75 3.44
N GLY A 133 8.87 -6.87 4.11
CA GLY A 133 9.68 -8.09 4.11
C GLY A 133 10.23 -8.44 2.73
N TRP A 134 10.51 -7.42 1.93
CA TRP A 134 11.15 -7.52 0.61
C TRP A 134 12.64 -7.22 0.73
N ASP A 135 13.42 -7.64 -0.26
CA ASP A 135 14.83 -7.29 -0.31
C ASP A 135 15.01 -5.81 -0.64
N VAL A 136 15.80 -5.11 0.17
CA VAL A 136 15.99 -3.66 0.08
C VAL A 136 16.76 -3.27 -1.18
N ALA A 137 17.76 -4.07 -1.55
CA ALA A 137 18.64 -3.76 -2.67
C ALA A 137 17.90 -3.87 -4.01
N THR A 138 17.11 -4.94 -4.18
CA THR A 138 16.42 -5.23 -5.44
C THR A 138 14.97 -4.78 -5.47
N GLY A 139 14.31 -4.57 -4.32
CA GLY A 139 12.87 -4.32 -4.23
C GLY A 139 12.01 -5.52 -4.64
N LEU A 140 12.61 -6.71 -4.72
CA LEU A 140 11.91 -7.97 -4.99
C LEU A 140 11.45 -8.63 -3.68
N GLN A 141 10.39 -9.41 -3.77
CA GLN A 141 9.86 -10.15 -2.63
C GLN A 141 10.89 -11.19 -2.16
N THR A 142 10.96 -11.43 -0.85
CA THR A 142 11.76 -12.53 -0.32
C THR A 142 10.96 -13.83 -0.36
N ARG A 143 11.67 -14.95 -0.48
CA ARG A 143 11.06 -16.28 -0.39
C ARG A 143 10.33 -16.46 0.94
N THR A 144 10.98 -16.09 2.05
CA THR A 144 10.41 -16.17 3.39
C THR A 144 9.08 -15.44 3.50
N LYS A 145 8.99 -14.20 3.00
CA LYS A 145 7.73 -13.44 3.05
C LYS A 145 6.61 -14.09 2.24
N LEU A 146 6.90 -14.62 1.06
CA LEU A 146 5.90 -15.33 0.26
C LEU A 146 5.39 -16.60 0.95
N GLU A 147 6.29 -17.36 1.57
CA GLU A 147 5.92 -18.58 2.30
C GLU A 147 5.09 -18.26 3.57
N GLU A 148 5.43 -17.20 4.32
CA GLU A 148 4.64 -16.70 5.45
C GLU A 148 3.20 -16.35 5.04
N LEU A 149 3.01 -15.84 3.83
CA LEU A 149 1.70 -15.47 3.29
C LEU A 149 0.94 -16.66 2.67
N GLY A 150 1.49 -17.88 2.70
CA GLY A 150 0.85 -19.05 2.08
C GLY A 150 0.96 -19.06 0.56
N LEU A 151 2.01 -18.45 -0.01
CA LEU A 151 2.28 -18.36 -1.44
C LEU A 151 3.49 -19.22 -1.85
N GLN A 152 3.65 -20.40 -1.25
CA GLN A 152 4.83 -21.26 -1.42
C GLN A 152 5.06 -21.66 -2.89
N GLU A 153 4.00 -22.03 -3.61
CA GLU A 153 4.08 -22.39 -5.04
C GLU A 153 4.53 -21.20 -5.91
N ILE A 154 4.08 -19.99 -5.55
CA ILE A 154 4.48 -18.76 -6.23
C ILE A 154 5.95 -18.46 -5.96
N ALA A 155 6.40 -18.60 -4.71
CA ALA A 155 7.79 -18.42 -4.34
C ALA A 155 8.70 -19.38 -5.12
N GLN A 156 8.34 -20.65 -5.19
CA GLN A 156 9.07 -21.66 -5.98
C GLN A 156 9.11 -21.29 -7.47
N GLY A 157 7.99 -20.87 -8.05
CA GLY A 157 7.91 -20.49 -9.46
C GLY A 157 8.75 -19.26 -9.81
N LEU A 158 8.85 -18.28 -8.90
CA LEU A 158 9.71 -17.11 -9.07
C LEU A 158 11.20 -17.46 -8.87
N GLU A 159 11.54 -18.33 -7.93
CA GLU A 159 12.91 -18.78 -7.68
C GLU A 159 13.52 -19.47 -8.90
N GLN A 160 12.75 -20.35 -9.56
CA GLN A 160 13.19 -21.01 -10.80
C GLN A 160 13.52 -20.02 -11.93
N ARG A 161 13.03 -18.79 -11.83
CA ARG A 161 13.25 -17.70 -12.80
C ARG A 161 14.27 -16.67 -12.30
N GLY A 162 14.80 -16.80 -11.08
CA GLY A 162 15.66 -15.80 -10.45
C GLY A 162 14.94 -14.49 -10.11
N LEU A 163 13.64 -14.56 -9.78
CA LEU A 163 12.76 -13.40 -9.59
C LEU A 163 12.28 -13.21 -8.14
N VAL A 164 12.91 -13.88 -7.18
CA VAL A 164 12.67 -13.78 -5.74
C VAL A 164 14.02 -13.83 -5.04
N MET A 165 14.15 -13.14 -3.90
CA MET A 165 15.37 -13.09 -3.09
C MET A 165 15.34 -14.04 -1.90
#